data_AF-A0A925QCU6-F1
#
_entry.id   AF-A0A925QCU6-F1
#
_cell.length_a   1.000
_cell.length_b   1.000
_cell.length_c   1.000
_cell.angle_alpha   90.00
_cell.angle_beta   90.00
_cell.angle_gamma   90.00
#
_symmetry.space_group_name_H-M   'P 1'
#
loop_
_entity.id
_entity.type
_entity.pdbx_description
1 polymer ?
#
loop_
_entity_poly.entity_id
_entity_poly.type
_entity_poly.pdbx_seq_one_letter_code
_entity_poly.pdbx_strand_id
1 'polypeptide(L)'
;METKKSKYDTNPLDENEVRKTEEVWGHPGAGGPPTKEVTRATREIGSSANESARSNIHSEAPTRRYDNLQIESPYPSVFVPPTYSPPTPYQPALAPNLPVKQKPTSRTVVGLGLPEKWAMILPYAPFYIGVVISLIELFLVPRSEVRVRFHASQGLALHLAILVVQTLFGVVAAITDNSIGGKLFGLAAFIFLLISMRRVWKGEPHHIAPVNEFTQWFNEHIKPRNKS
;
A
#
# COMPACT_ATOMS: atom_id res chain seq x y z
N MET A 1 4.57 -33.24 21.69
CA MET A 1 4.77 -33.07 20.24
C MET A 1 5.87 -32.02 20.08
N GLU A 2 7.09 -32.43 19.77
CA GLU A 2 8.18 -31.49 19.53
C GLU A 2 8.02 -30.88 18.13
N THR A 3 8.00 -29.55 18.06
CA THR A 3 7.90 -28.81 16.81
C THR A 3 9.25 -28.84 16.10
N LYS A 4 9.28 -29.32 14.86
CA LYS A 4 10.49 -29.33 14.03
C LYS A 4 10.90 -27.88 13.75
N LYS A 5 11.95 -27.39 14.42
CA LYS A 5 12.53 -26.06 14.19
C LYS A 5 13.15 -26.00 12.79
N SER A 6 12.66 -25.09 11.97
CA SER A 6 13.21 -24.80 10.63
C SER A 6 14.53 -24.06 10.75
N LYS A 7 15.43 -24.22 9.77
CA LYS A 7 16.73 -23.50 9.69
C LYS A 7 16.57 -21.97 9.66
N TYR A 8 15.36 -21.48 9.39
CA TYR A 8 15.02 -20.06 9.26
C TYR A 8 14.05 -19.57 10.35
N ASP A 9 13.80 -20.37 11.37
CA ASP A 9 12.96 -19.98 12.51
C ASP A 9 13.83 -19.24 13.54
N THR A 10 14.02 -17.95 13.27
CA THR A 10 14.87 -17.05 14.05
C THR A 10 14.00 -16.36 15.10
N ASN A 11 13.64 -17.09 16.16
CA ASN A 11 12.93 -16.51 17.29
C ASN A 11 13.94 -15.79 18.20
N PRO A 12 13.92 -14.45 18.30
CA PRO A 12 14.93 -13.69 19.03
C PRO A 12 14.89 -13.90 20.55
N LEU A 13 13.89 -14.62 21.06
CA LEU A 13 13.76 -14.99 22.47
C LEU A 13 14.26 -16.41 22.76
N ASP A 14 14.79 -17.13 21.76
CA ASP A 14 15.35 -18.46 21.95
C ASP A 14 16.79 -18.36 22.48
N GLU A 15 17.03 -18.91 23.66
CA GLU A 15 18.29 -18.81 24.42
C GLU A 15 19.50 -19.37 23.65
N ASN A 16 19.25 -20.20 22.63
CA ASN A 16 20.29 -20.82 21.79
C ASN A 16 20.67 -20.02 20.53
N GLU A 17 19.97 -18.94 20.19
CA GLU A 17 20.30 -18.08 19.04
C GLU A 17 21.62 -17.33 19.22
N VAL A 18 21.89 -16.87 20.44
CA VAL A 18 23.13 -16.15 20.78
C VAL A 18 24.34 -17.06 20.59
N ARG A 19 24.26 -18.34 21.01
CA ARG A 19 25.35 -19.31 20.81
C ARG A 19 25.57 -19.66 19.33
N LYS A 20 24.49 -19.77 18.54
CA LYS A 20 24.62 -20.06 17.10
C LYS A 20 25.23 -18.92 16.31
N THR A 21 24.88 -17.67 16.65
CA THR A 21 25.48 -16.51 16.00
C THR A 21 26.96 -16.38 16.36
N GLU A 22 27.34 -16.69 17.59
CA GLU A 22 28.75 -16.74 18.02
C GLU A 22 29.56 -17.85 17.32
N GLU A 23 28.94 -19.01 17.05
CA GLU A 23 29.56 -20.12 16.33
C GLU A 23 29.74 -19.83 14.83
N VAL A 24 28.81 -19.08 14.22
CA VAL A 24 28.88 -18.67 12.80
C VAL A 24 29.84 -17.51 12.59
N TRP A 25 29.86 -16.53 13.50
CA TRP A 25 30.74 -15.36 13.38
C TRP A 25 32.14 -15.57 13.96
N GLY A 26 32.31 -16.55 14.84
CA GLY A 26 33.59 -16.84 15.48
C GLY A 26 34.00 -15.78 16.50
N HIS A 27 34.74 -16.20 17.53
CA HIS A 27 35.37 -15.29 18.49
C HIS A 27 36.39 -14.37 17.78
N PRO A 28 36.42 -13.06 18.09
CA PRO A 28 37.43 -12.16 17.55
C PRO A 28 38.78 -12.48 18.21
N GLY A 29 39.50 -13.46 17.66
CA GLY A 29 40.83 -13.83 18.17
C GLY A 29 41.36 -15.22 17.79
N ALA A 30 40.58 -16.10 17.16
CA ALA A 30 41.07 -17.40 16.71
C ALA A 30 40.92 -17.55 15.20
N GLY A 31 42.04 -17.83 14.52
CA GLY A 31 42.19 -17.76 13.06
C GLY A 31 41.14 -18.54 12.27
N GLY A 32 40.34 -17.81 11.50
CA GLY A 32 39.58 -18.35 10.38
C GLY A 32 40.49 -18.69 9.19
N PRO A 33 40.07 -19.59 8.29
CA PRO A 33 40.88 -20.01 7.14
C PRO A 33 41.16 -18.81 6.22
N PRO A 34 42.37 -18.71 5.63
CA PRO A 34 42.77 -17.58 4.80
C PRO A 34 41.83 -17.43 3.60
N THR A 35 41.47 -16.19 3.29
CA THR A 35 40.79 -15.82 2.04
C THR A 35 41.57 -16.38 0.85
N LYS A 36 40.91 -17.16 0.00
CA LYS A 36 41.51 -17.73 -1.22
C LYS A 36 42.05 -16.61 -2.11
N GLU A 37 43.36 -16.61 -2.30
CA GLU A 37 44.07 -15.76 -3.25
C GLU A 37 43.69 -16.17 -4.68
N VAL A 38 43.30 -15.20 -5.52
CA VAL A 38 42.96 -15.45 -6.92
C VAL A 38 44.26 -15.60 -7.72
N THR A 39 44.76 -16.83 -7.80
CA THR A 39 45.90 -17.19 -8.65
C THR A 39 45.44 -17.35 -10.10
N ARG A 40 45.39 -16.27 -10.88
CA ARG A 40 45.43 -16.38 -12.35
C ARG A 40 46.35 -15.32 -12.94
N ALA A 41 47.45 -15.79 -13.51
CA ALA A 41 48.49 -15.00 -14.12
C ALA A 41 47.97 -14.17 -15.31
N THR A 42 48.35 -12.91 -15.34
CA THR A 42 48.29 -12.00 -16.48
C THR A 42 48.99 -12.63 -17.69
N ARG A 43 48.29 -12.71 -18.83
CA ARG A 43 48.81 -13.27 -20.08
C ARG A 43 49.96 -12.41 -20.61
N GLU A 44 51.10 -13.05 -20.86
CA GLU A 44 52.28 -12.44 -21.48
C GLU A 44 51.99 -12.05 -22.94
N ILE A 45 52.39 -10.82 -23.31
CA ILE A 45 52.30 -10.29 -24.67
C ILE A 45 53.50 -10.83 -25.45
N GLY A 46 53.38 -12.08 -25.88
CA GLY A 46 54.27 -12.72 -26.85
C GLY A 46 53.78 -12.50 -28.27
N SER A 47 54.66 -12.00 -29.12
CA SER A 47 54.51 -11.85 -30.57
C SER A 47 53.80 -13.05 -31.21
N SER A 48 52.61 -12.83 -31.77
CA SER A 48 51.96 -13.83 -32.62
C SER A 48 51.01 -13.23 -33.65
N ALA A 49 51.20 -13.73 -34.88
CA ALA A 49 50.26 -13.98 -35.98
C ALA A 49 49.35 -12.88 -36.54
N ASN A 50 49.33 -11.66 -36.01
CA ASN A 50 48.51 -10.56 -36.54
C ASN A 50 49.32 -9.32 -36.97
N GLU A 51 50.58 -9.54 -37.35
CA GLU A 51 51.49 -8.50 -37.85
C GLU A 51 51.15 -8.06 -39.29
N SER A 52 50.41 -8.89 -40.03
CA SER A 52 49.88 -8.60 -41.37
C SER A 52 48.81 -7.50 -41.40
N ALA A 53 48.17 -7.19 -40.27
CA ALA A 53 47.25 -6.06 -40.14
C ALA A 53 47.96 -4.69 -40.21
N ARG A 54 49.29 -4.66 -40.12
CA ARG A 54 50.10 -3.44 -40.18
C ARG A 54 50.62 -3.08 -41.58
N SER A 55 50.34 -3.90 -42.61
CA SER A 55 50.90 -3.72 -43.96
C SER A 55 50.12 -2.76 -44.88
N ASN A 56 48.91 -2.33 -44.50
CA ASN A 56 48.13 -1.37 -45.29
C ASN A 56 48.48 0.08 -44.92
N ILE A 57 49.72 0.48 -45.22
CA ILE A 57 50.22 1.85 -45.02
C ILE A 57 49.66 2.83 -46.06
N HIS A 58 49.02 2.34 -47.14
CA HIS A 58 48.53 3.18 -48.24
C HIS A 58 47.02 3.14 -48.49
N SER A 59 46.21 2.71 -47.52
CA SER A 59 44.75 2.90 -47.53
C SER A 59 44.32 4.05 -46.62
N GLU A 60 45.10 5.14 -46.60
CA GLU A 60 44.67 6.40 -46.00
C GLU A 60 43.50 6.95 -46.83
N ALA A 61 42.28 6.74 -46.34
CA ALA A 61 41.09 7.39 -46.87
C ALA A 61 41.30 8.92 -46.84
N PRO A 62 40.86 9.66 -47.88
CA PRO A 62 41.05 11.10 -47.94
C PRO A 62 40.57 11.76 -46.64
N THR A 63 41.51 12.31 -45.87
CA THR A 63 41.18 13.03 -44.64
C THR A 63 40.30 14.19 -45.03
N ARG A 64 39.00 14.12 -44.66
CA ARG A 64 38.10 15.27 -44.70
C ARG A 64 38.78 16.40 -43.93
N ARG A 65 39.15 17.47 -44.63
CA ARG A 65 39.58 18.71 -43.97
C ARG A 65 38.41 19.23 -43.15
N TYR A 66 38.55 19.18 -41.83
CA TYR A 66 37.63 19.81 -40.89
C TYR A 66 38.00 21.30 -40.79
N ASP A 67 37.71 22.09 -41.83
CA ASP A 67 37.97 23.53 -41.82
C ASP A 67 36.86 24.34 -41.11
N ASN A 68 35.85 23.70 -40.52
CA ASN A 68 34.86 24.36 -39.68
C ASN A 68 34.47 23.48 -38.50
N LEU A 69 35.31 23.45 -37.47
CA LEU A 69 34.86 23.12 -36.13
C LEU A 69 34.31 24.40 -35.51
N GLN A 70 32.98 24.52 -35.41
CA GLN A 70 32.39 25.42 -34.43
C GLN A 70 32.80 24.90 -33.04
N ILE A 71 33.83 25.51 -32.46
CA ILE A 71 34.28 25.28 -31.11
C ILE A 71 33.25 25.91 -30.16
N GLU A 72 32.10 25.27 -29.98
CA GLU A 72 31.09 25.71 -29.00
C GLU A 72 30.68 24.63 -28.00
N SER A 73 31.40 23.50 -27.95
CA SER A 73 31.24 22.56 -26.84
C SER A 73 32.59 22.24 -26.19
N PRO A 74 32.88 22.81 -25.00
CA PRO A 74 33.98 22.35 -24.17
C PRO A 74 33.81 20.86 -23.91
N TYR A 75 34.84 20.06 -24.19
CA TYR A 75 34.87 18.65 -23.79
C TYR A 75 34.58 18.56 -22.29
N PRO A 76 33.57 17.78 -21.85
CA PRO A 76 33.35 17.57 -20.42
C PRO A 76 34.57 16.83 -19.88
N SER A 77 35.24 17.43 -18.91
CA SER A 77 36.40 16.84 -18.27
C SER A 77 36.06 15.44 -17.74
N VAL A 78 36.96 14.47 -17.91
CA VAL A 78 36.81 13.10 -17.39
C VAL A 78 36.84 13.05 -15.84
N PHE A 79 36.97 14.22 -15.20
CA PHE A 79 36.92 14.42 -13.76
C PHE A 79 35.63 15.16 -13.33
N VAL A 80 34.47 14.74 -13.84
CA VAL A 80 33.21 15.09 -13.18
C VAL A 80 33.03 14.09 -12.03
N PRO A 81 33.16 14.50 -10.75
CA PRO A 81 32.81 13.62 -9.65
C PRO A 81 31.34 13.20 -9.86
N PRO A 82 30.97 11.93 -9.59
CA PRO A 82 29.61 11.47 -9.80
C PRO A 82 28.68 12.46 -9.11
N THR A 83 27.74 13.04 -9.86
CA THR A 83 26.76 13.96 -9.32
C THR A 83 26.02 13.22 -8.23
N TYR A 84 26.38 13.54 -6.98
CA TYR A 84 25.76 12.94 -5.81
C TYR A 84 24.31 13.42 -5.86
N SER A 85 23.42 12.56 -6.35
CA SER A 85 22.00 12.80 -6.19
C SER A 85 21.80 12.86 -4.68
N PRO A 86 21.37 14.00 -4.11
CA PRO A 86 21.10 14.05 -2.69
C PRO A 86 20.15 12.89 -2.39
N PRO A 87 20.38 12.10 -1.33
CA PRO A 87 19.46 11.03 -0.98
C PRO A 87 18.07 11.64 -0.98
N THR A 88 17.18 11.12 -1.83
CA THR A 88 15.77 11.52 -1.85
C THR A 88 15.35 11.52 -0.38
N PRO A 89 14.91 12.67 0.16
CA PRO A 89 14.50 12.75 1.55
C PRO A 89 13.60 11.56 1.81
N TYR A 90 13.95 10.77 2.82
CA TYR A 90 13.12 9.65 3.22
C TYR A 90 11.70 10.19 3.35
N GLN A 91 10.84 9.85 2.39
CA GLN A 91 9.44 10.17 2.46
C GLN A 91 8.88 9.05 3.32
N PRO A 92 8.64 9.29 4.62
CA PRO A 92 8.03 8.26 5.46
C PRO A 92 6.78 7.77 4.74
N ALA A 93 6.59 6.45 4.67
CA ALA A 93 5.34 5.87 4.23
C ALA A 93 4.22 6.66 4.92
N LEU A 94 3.35 7.26 4.12
CA LEU A 94 2.31 8.17 4.60
C LEU A 94 1.64 7.49 5.80
N ALA A 95 1.79 8.06 7.00
CA ALA A 95 1.22 7.48 8.19
C ALA A 95 -0.27 7.23 7.91
N PRO A 96 -0.82 6.03 8.17
CA PRO A 96 -2.19 5.67 7.80
C PRO A 96 -3.27 6.55 8.44
N ASN A 97 -2.89 7.51 9.31
CA ASN A 97 -3.74 8.31 10.15
C ASN A 97 -3.51 9.83 10.02
N LEU A 98 -3.17 10.35 8.84
CA LEU A 98 -3.39 11.78 8.60
C LEU A 98 -4.89 12.00 8.41
N PRO A 99 -5.59 12.76 9.28
CA PRO A 99 -6.97 13.18 9.05
C PRO A 99 -6.92 14.24 7.95
N VAL A 100 -6.69 13.79 6.73
CA VAL A 100 -6.72 14.71 5.61
C VAL A 100 -8.19 15.10 5.47
N LYS A 101 -8.49 16.38 5.73
CA LYS A 101 -9.75 17.02 5.34
C LYS A 101 -9.83 17.02 3.80
N GLN A 102 -9.92 15.84 3.18
CA GLN A 102 -10.12 15.72 1.75
C GLN A 102 -11.61 15.77 1.53
N LYS A 103 -12.05 16.95 1.11
CA LYS A 103 -13.38 17.16 0.57
C LYS A 103 -13.64 16.07 -0.49
N PRO A 104 -14.83 15.44 -0.49
CA PRO A 104 -15.22 14.45 -1.49
C PRO A 104 -14.87 14.94 -2.89
N THR A 105 -14.06 14.17 -3.62
CA THR A 105 -13.69 14.58 -4.98
C THR A 105 -14.79 14.18 -5.96
N SER A 106 -14.80 14.81 -7.14
CA SER A 106 -15.68 14.42 -8.24
C SER A 106 -15.12 13.26 -9.07
N ARG A 107 -14.00 12.65 -8.63
CA ARG A 107 -13.38 11.53 -9.33
C ARG A 107 -14.33 10.33 -9.34
N THR A 108 -14.33 9.57 -10.43
CA THR A 108 -15.08 8.31 -10.52
C THR A 108 -14.33 7.20 -9.79
N VAL A 109 -15.07 6.41 -9.03
CA VAL A 109 -14.54 5.25 -8.29
C VAL A 109 -14.42 4.07 -9.24
N VAL A 110 -13.24 3.45 -9.25
CA VAL A 110 -12.98 2.23 -10.03
C VAL A 110 -13.92 1.11 -9.53
N GLY A 111 -14.64 0.46 -10.45
CA GLY A 111 -15.56 -0.65 -10.14
C GLY A 111 -17.04 -0.26 -10.05
N LEU A 112 -17.37 0.99 -9.69
CA LEU A 112 -18.75 1.48 -9.65
C LEU A 112 -19.10 2.44 -10.79
N GLY A 113 -18.11 3.16 -11.34
CA GLY A 113 -18.36 4.21 -12.34
C GLY A 113 -19.09 5.45 -11.78
N LEU A 114 -19.35 5.47 -10.47
CA LEU A 114 -20.00 6.58 -9.78
C LEU A 114 -18.96 7.57 -9.25
N PRO A 115 -19.31 8.86 -9.12
CA PRO A 115 -18.47 9.84 -8.43
C PRO A 115 -18.26 9.45 -6.96
N GLU A 116 -17.04 9.64 -6.45
CA GLU A 116 -16.63 9.32 -5.07
C GLU A 116 -17.59 9.90 -4.03
N LYS A 117 -18.03 11.15 -4.23
CA LYS A 117 -19.05 11.80 -3.39
C LYS A 117 -20.33 10.98 -3.24
N TRP A 118 -20.82 10.33 -4.30
CA TRP A 118 -22.05 9.55 -4.24
C TRP A 118 -21.80 8.19 -3.63
N ALA A 119 -20.68 7.56 -3.99
CA ALA A 119 -20.28 6.27 -3.42
C ALA A 119 -20.19 6.36 -1.88
N MET A 120 -19.54 7.38 -1.33
CA MET A 120 -19.44 7.53 0.14
C MET A 120 -20.76 7.79 0.85
N ILE A 121 -21.80 8.26 0.14
CA ILE A 121 -23.04 8.76 0.75
C ILE A 121 -24.15 7.73 0.72
N LEU A 122 -24.24 6.97 -0.36
CA LEU A 122 -25.29 5.98 -0.57
C LEU A 122 -25.36 4.88 0.52
N PRO A 123 -24.25 4.43 1.14
CA PRO A 123 -24.30 3.51 2.28
C PRO A 123 -25.15 4.01 3.46
N TYR A 124 -25.25 5.34 3.63
CA TYR A 124 -26.04 5.96 4.69
C TYR A 124 -27.50 6.22 4.31
N ALA A 125 -27.92 5.82 3.10
CA ALA A 125 -29.31 5.91 2.70
C ALA A 125 -30.19 5.13 3.69
N PRO A 126 -31.34 5.71 4.13
CA PRO A 126 -32.20 5.05 5.09
C PRO A 126 -32.80 3.76 4.53
N PHE A 127 -33.27 2.91 5.44
CA PHE A 127 -33.90 1.62 5.14
C PHE A 127 -32.92 0.61 4.51
N TYR A 128 -33.47 -0.45 3.92
CA TYR A 128 -32.71 -1.52 3.27
C TYR A 128 -31.86 -1.05 2.10
N ILE A 129 -32.11 0.15 1.57
CA ILE A 129 -31.34 0.73 0.46
C ILE A 129 -29.87 0.89 0.87
N GLY A 130 -29.58 1.45 2.05
CA GLY A 130 -28.21 1.62 2.51
C GLY A 130 -27.49 0.28 2.76
N VAL A 131 -28.21 -0.74 3.23
CA VAL A 131 -27.67 -2.10 3.41
C VAL A 131 -27.28 -2.72 2.07
N VAL A 132 -28.18 -2.67 1.09
CA VAL A 132 -27.91 -3.25 -0.24
C VAL A 132 -26.76 -2.51 -0.92
N ILE A 133 -26.74 -1.19 -0.85
CA ILE A 133 -25.68 -0.40 -1.49
C ILE A 133 -24.34 -0.63 -0.79
N SER A 134 -24.28 -0.64 0.53
CA SER A 134 -23.03 -0.93 1.25
C SER A 134 -22.46 -2.32 0.92
N LEU A 135 -23.31 -3.33 0.75
CA LEU A 135 -22.87 -4.64 0.28
C LEU A 135 -22.34 -4.59 -1.15
N ILE A 136 -23.10 -4.00 -2.08
CA ILE A 136 -22.67 -3.85 -3.48
C ILE A 136 -21.32 -3.13 -3.55
N GLU A 137 -21.18 -2.02 -2.84
CA GLU A 137 -19.96 -1.22 -2.79
C GLU A 137 -18.78 -2.01 -2.23
N LEU A 138 -18.97 -2.76 -1.14
CA LEU A 138 -17.90 -3.56 -0.55
C LEU A 138 -17.43 -4.71 -1.46
N PHE A 139 -18.32 -5.26 -2.29
CA PHE A 139 -18.00 -6.31 -3.26
C PHE A 139 -17.40 -5.78 -4.57
N LEU A 140 -17.88 -4.64 -5.08
CA LEU A 140 -17.46 -4.08 -6.37
C LEU A 140 -16.22 -3.18 -6.26
N VAL A 141 -16.05 -2.48 -5.14
CA VAL A 141 -14.96 -1.51 -4.96
C VAL A 141 -13.65 -2.22 -4.62
N PRO A 142 -12.58 -2.02 -5.41
CA PRO A 142 -11.29 -2.65 -5.19
C PRO A 142 -10.63 -2.14 -3.89
N ARG A 143 -9.69 -2.92 -3.34
CA ARG A 143 -8.99 -2.55 -2.09
C ARG A 143 -8.15 -1.26 -2.19
N SER A 144 -7.83 -0.82 -3.39
CA SER A 144 -7.14 0.45 -3.63
C SER A 144 -7.97 1.68 -3.21
N GLU A 145 -9.30 1.58 -3.22
CA GLU A 145 -10.21 2.66 -2.85
C GLU A 145 -10.65 2.54 -1.38
N VAL A 146 -9.67 2.69 -0.48
CA VAL A 146 -9.83 2.47 0.98
C VAL A 146 -10.94 3.34 1.59
N ARG A 147 -11.12 4.57 1.12
CA ARG A 147 -12.11 5.52 1.66
C ARG A 147 -13.54 5.10 1.42
N VAL A 148 -13.81 4.75 0.17
CA VAL A 148 -15.12 4.32 -0.30
C VAL A 148 -15.52 3.06 0.46
N ARG A 149 -14.59 2.09 0.55
CA ARG A 149 -14.79 0.88 1.36
C ARG A 149 -14.98 1.14 2.85
N PHE A 150 -14.28 2.11 3.42
CA PHE A 150 -14.46 2.49 4.83
C PHE A 150 -15.86 3.04 5.09
N HIS A 151 -16.36 3.94 4.25
CA HIS A 151 -17.73 4.46 4.38
C HIS A 151 -18.79 3.39 4.11
N ALA A 152 -18.57 2.50 3.13
CA ALA A 152 -19.45 1.37 2.88
C ALA A 152 -19.55 0.43 4.09
N SER A 153 -18.41 0.02 4.65
CA SER A 153 -18.36 -0.85 5.83
C SER A 153 -18.92 -0.17 7.08
N GLN A 154 -18.69 1.14 7.25
CA GLN A 154 -19.25 1.90 8.38
C GLN A 154 -20.77 2.04 8.26
N GLY A 155 -21.28 2.33 7.05
CA GLY A 155 -22.72 2.37 6.79
C GLY A 155 -23.37 1.02 7.06
N LEU A 156 -22.75 -0.07 6.61
CA LEU A 156 -23.22 -1.43 6.88
C LEU A 156 -23.26 -1.76 8.38
N ALA A 157 -22.18 -1.45 9.11
CA ALA A 157 -22.11 -1.65 10.55
C ALA A 157 -23.19 -0.84 11.29
N LEU A 158 -23.44 0.40 10.86
CA LEU A 158 -24.49 1.25 11.43
C LEU A 158 -25.89 0.66 11.19
N HIS A 159 -26.19 0.21 9.98
CA HIS A 159 -27.49 -0.42 9.69
C HIS A 159 -27.70 -1.70 10.47
N LEU A 160 -26.66 -2.53 10.62
CA LEU A 160 -26.71 -3.72 11.47
C LEU A 160 -26.98 -3.37 12.93
N ALA A 161 -26.32 -2.34 13.47
CA ALA A 161 -26.57 -1.87 14.83
C ALA A 161 -28.03 -1.40 15.01
N ILE A 162 -28.55 -0.63 14.05
CA ILE A 162 -29.96 -0.19 14.07
C ILE A 162 -30.91 -1.39 14.02
N LEU A 163 -30.64 -2.38 13.17
CA LEU A 163 -31.45 -3.60 13.08
C LEU A 163 -31.45 -4.37 14.39
N VAL A 164 -30.30 -4.56 15.03
CA VAL A 164 -30.22 -5.23 16.34
C VAL A 164 -31.07 -4.49 17.37
N VAL A 165 -30.94 -3.17 17.49
CA VAL A 165 -31.73 -2.41 18.47
C VAL A 165 -33.23 -2.44 18.13
N GLN A 166 -33.61 -2.36 16.85
CA GLN A 166 -35.00 -2.52 16.42
C GLN A 166 -35.57 -3.89 16.78
N THR A 167 -34.80 -4.97 16.58
CA THR A 167 -35.25 -6.32 16.95
C THR A 167 -35.45 -6.46 18.46
N LEU A 168 -34.55 -5.88 19.28
CA LEU A 168 -34.72 -5.85 20.73
C LEU A 168 -36.00 -5.13 21.15
N PHE A 169 -36.28 -3.94 20.57
CA PHE A 169 -37.54 -3.24 20.83
C PHE A 169 -38.76 -4.02 20.32
N GLY A 170 -38.64 -4.77 19.23
CA GLY A 170 -39.70 -5.64 18.73
C GLY A 170 -40.05 -6.76 19.71
N VAL A 171 -39.03 -7.41 20.29
CA VAL A 171 -39.21 -8.44 21.33
C VAL A 171 -39.85 -7.84 22.59
N VAL A 172 -39.35 -6.69 23.05
CA VAL A 172 -39.93 -5.99 24.21
C VAL A 172 -41.39 -5.61 23.93
N ALA A 173 -41.69 -5.06 22.75
CA ALA A 173 -43.04 -4.69 22.36
C ALA A 173 -43.99 -5.90 22.32
N ALA A 174 -43.52 -7.07 21.87
CA ALA A 174 -44.31 -8.30 21.90
C ALA A 174 -44.63 -8.78 23.33
N ILE A 175 -43.76 -8.48 24.30
CA ILE A 175 -43.97 -8.85 25.71
C ILE A 175 -44.84 -7.82 26.45
N THR A 176 -44.64 -6.52 26.18
CA THR A 176 -45.35 -5.43 26.88
C THR A 176 -46.60 -4.93 26.18
N ASP A 177 -46.91 -5.46 24.99
CA ASP A 177 -47.96 -4.96 24.08
C ASP A 177 -47.86 -3.44 23.79
N ASN A 178 -46.64 -2.91 23.88
CA ASN A 178 -46.35 -1.49 23.69
C ASN A 178 -45.22 -1.30 22.68
N SER A 179 -45.58 -0.75 21.51
CA SER A 179 -44.64 -0.51 20.40
C SER A 179 -44.10 0.93 20.33
N ILE A 180 -44.42 1.78 21.31
CA ILE A 180 -44.04 3.21 21.27
C ILE A 180 -42.51 3.38 21.24
N GLY A 181 -41.78 2.62 22.05
CA GLY A 181 -40.31 2.71 22.10
C GLY A 181 -39.64 2.38 20.76
N GLY A 182 -40.10 1.32 20.09
CA GLY A 182 -39.59 0.93 18.77
C GLY A 182 -39.88 1.97 17.68
N LYS A 183 -41.06 2.59 17.70
CA LYS A 183 -41.43 3.67 16.75
C LYS A 183 -40.58 4.93 16.96
N LEU A 184 -40.40 5.35 18.22
CA LEU A 184 -39.56 6.50 18.57
C LEU A 184 -38.09 6.26 18.19
N PHE A 185 -37.57 5.07 18.47
CA PHE A 185 -36.22 4.69 18.04
C PHE A 185 -36.08 4.68 16.52
N GLY A 186 -37.04 4.11 15.80
CA GLY A 186 -37.04 4.12 14.33
C GLY A 186 -37.00 5.52 13.74
N LEU A 187 -37.78 6.46 14.30
CA LEU A 187 -37.75 7.86 13.91
C LEU A 187 -36.40 8.53 14.22
N ALA A 188 -35.84 8.29 15.41
CA ALA A 188 -34.53 8.81 15.79
C ALA A 188 -33.42 8.28 14.89
N ALA A 189 -33.43 6.98 14.59
CA ALA A 189 -32.48 6.33 13.67
C ALA A 189 -32.59 6.91 12.25
N PHE A 190 -33.80 7.14 11.76
CA PHE A 190 -34.03 7.79 10.47
C PHE A 190 -33.43 9.20 10.40
N ILE A 191 -33.70 10.03 11.42
CA ILE A 191 -33.13 11.38 11.52
C ILE A 191 -31.60 11.32 11.62
N PHE A 192 -31.08 10.40 12.44
CA PHE A 192 -29.65 10.20 12.60
C PHE A 192 -28.95 9.84 11.28
N LEU A 193 -29.57 8.96 10.47
CA LEU A 193 -29.06 8.59 9.15
C LEU A 193 -29.06 9.78 8.19
N LEU A 194 -30.12 10.60 8.19
CA LEU A 194 -30.16 11.82 7.38
C LEU A 194 -29.08 12.84 7.79
N ILE A 195 -28.84 13.00 9.10
CA ILE A 195 -27.78 13.88 9.61
C ILE A 195 -26.41 13.33 9.20
N SER A 196 -26.20 12.02 9.33
CA SER A 196 -24.95 11.35 8.95
C SER A 196 -24.68 11.50 7.45
N MET A 197 -25.70 11.30 6.61
CA MET A 197 -25.65 11.52 5.17
C MET A 197 -25.27 12.96 4.83
N ARG A 198 -25.90 13.95 5.49
CA ARG A 198 -25.58 15.38 5.27
C ARG A 198 -24.17 15.73 5.75
N ARG A 199 -23.71 15.13 6.85
CA ARG A 199 -22.37 15.35 7.41
C ARG A 199 -21.29 14.81 6.49
N VAL A 200 -21.49 13.59 5.98
CA VAL A 200 -20.59 12.98 4.97
C VAL A 200 -20.60 13.80 3.68
N TRP A 201 -21.77 14.30 3.24
CA TRP A 201 -21.86 15.21 2.07
C TRP A 201 -20.97 16.45 2.21
N LYS A 202 -20.88 17.02 3.42
CA LYS A 202 -20.02 18.18 3.69
C LYS A 202 -18.53 17.84 3.76
N GLY A 203 -18.17 16.56 3.75
CA GLY A 203 -16.79 16.11 3.90
C GLY A 203 -16.26 16.24 5.33
N GLU A 204 -17.16 16.34 6.32
CA GLU A 204 -16.77 16.31 7.72
C GLU A 204 -16.45 14.87 8.14
N PRO A 205 -15.36 14.62 8.89
CA PRO A 205 -15.03 13.29 9.36
C PRO A 205 -16.18 12.76 10.23
N HIS A 206 -16.79 11.69 9.75
CA HIS A 206 -17.84 10.97 10.45
C HIS A 206 -17.24 9.71 11.03
N HIS A 207 -16.42 9.85 12.07
CA HIS A 207 -15.90 8.72 12.82
C HIS A 207 -16.82 8.44 13.99
N ILE A 208 -17.51 7.30 13.91
CA ILE A 208 -18.28 6.79 15.03
C ILE A 208 -17.38 5.78 15.74
N ALA A 209 -16.74 6.22 16.84
CA ALA A 209 -15.79 5.43 17.62
C ALA A 209 -16.26 3.97 17.90
N PRO A 210 -17.50 3.71 18.34
CA PRO A 210 -17.92 2.34 18.69
C PRO A 210 -18.11 1.39 17.49
N VAL A 211 -18.20 1.86 16.25
CA VAL A 211 -18.34 0.98 15.06
C VAL A 211 -17.04 0.84 14.27
N ASN A 212 -15.95 1.51 14.67
CA ASN A 212 -14.68 1.44 13.94
C ASN A 212 -14.12 0.01 13.88
N GLU A 213 -14.21 -0.74 14.98
CA GLU A 213 -13.74 -2.14 15.04
C GLU A 213 -14.54 -3.04 14.08
N PHE A 214 -15.87 -2.92 14.08
CA PHE A 214 -16.73 -3.64 13.15
C PHE A 214 -16.48 -3.23 11.69
N THR A 215 -16.30 -1.94 11.45
CA THR A 215 -15.99 -1.38 10.13
C THR A 215 -14.70 -1.99 9.58
N GLN A 216 -13.64 -2.05 10.40
CA GLN A 216 -12.38 -2.68 10.03
C GLN A 216 -12.56 -4.19 9.77
N TRP A 217 -13.27 -4.88 10.65
CA TRP A 217 -13.57 -6.30 10.50
C TRP A 217 -14.27 -6.61 9.17
N PHE A 218 -15.31 -5.85 8.81
CA PHE A 218 -16.01 -6.02 7.53
C PHE A 218 -15.11 -5.74 6.32
N ASN A 219 -14.29 -4.69 6.39
CA ASN A 219 -13.38 -4.35 5.30
C ASN A 219 -12.31 -5.45 5.06
N GLU A 220 -11.85 -6.09 6.12
CA GLU A 220 -10.85 -7.17 6.06
C GLU A 220 -11.44 -8.48 5.55
N HIS A 221 -12.63 -8.87 6.06
CA HIS A 221 -13.25 -10.16 5.77
C HIS A 221 -13.93 -10.21 4.40
N ILE A 222 -14.45 -9.08 3.90
CA ILE A 222 -15.17 -9.04 2.62
C ILE A 222 -14.17 -8.74 1.49
N LYS A 223 -13.76 -9.80 0.79
CA LYS A 223 -12.85 -9.71 -0.36
C LYS A 223 -13.58 -9.11 -1.58
N PRO A 224 -13.02 -8.09 -2.24
CA PRO A 224 -13.62 -7.59 -3.48
C PRO A 224 -13.54 -8.63 -4.58
N ARG A 225 -14.54 -8.61 -5.46
CA ARG A 225 -14.61 -9.48 -6.64
C ARG A 225 -13.52 -9.14 -7.65
N ASN A 226 -13.20 -7.85 -7.79
CA ASN A 226 -12.21 -7.38 -8.75
C ASN A 226 -10.85 -7.24 -8.06
N LYS A 227 -9.92 -8.15 -8.39
CA LYS A 227 -8.50 -8.01 -8.09
C LYS A 227 -7.90 -7.14 -9.19
N SER A 228 -7.75 -5.84 -8.93
CA SER A 228 -6.92 -4.97 -9.76
C SER A 228 -5.93 -4.23 -8.89
#